data_AF-A0A6N9IV37-F1
#
_entry.id   AF-A0A6N9IV37-F1
#
_cell.length_a   1.000
_cell.length_b   1.000
_cell.length_c   1.000
_cell.angle_alpha   90.00
_cell.angle_beta   90.00
_cell.angle_gamma   90.00
#
_symmetry.space_group_name_H-M   'P 1'
#
loop_
_entity.id
_entity.type
_entity.pdbx_description
1 polymer ?
#
loop_
_entity_poly.entity_id
_entity_poly.type
_entity_poly.pdbx_seq_one_letter_code
_entity_poly.pdbx_strand_id
1 'polypeptide(L)' 'MKDPVADFWGNIENALDQGGFQYILEDLVQKVRKGLDDSSITAQSIDRQDSYSDIAAIAQKDGLEDFALALRFANE' A
#
# COMPACT_ATOMS: atom_id res chain seq x y z
N MET A 1 -13.17 10.06 -2.46
CA MET A 1 -12.49 8.81 -2.86
C MET A 1 -12.65 7.84 -1.70
N LYS A 2 -12.93 6.56 -1.95
CA LYS A 2 -13.04 5.56 -0.88
C LYS A 2 -11.63 5.32 -0.33
N ASP A 3 -11.49 5.15 0.99
CA ASP A 3 -10.19 4.96 1.65
C ASP A 3 -9.50 3.70 1.09
N PRO A 4 -8.33 3.82 0.43
CA PRO A 4 -7.64 2.69 -0.19
C PRO A 4 -7.30 1.58 0.82
N VAL A 5 -6.95 1.94 2.05
CA VAL A 5 -6.57 0.99 3.09
C VAL A 5 -7.80 0.24 3.61
N ALA A 6 -8.92 0.94 3.80
CA ALA A 6 -10.18 0.29 4.16
C ALA A 6 -10.66 -0.68 3.07
N ASP A 7 -10.50 -0.31 1.80
CA ASP A 7 -10.80 -1.19 0.67
C ASP A 7 -9.88 -2.42 0.64
N PHE A 8 -8.59 -2.29 0.97
CA PHE A 8 -7.68 -3.43 1.07
C PHE A 8 -8.16 -4.44 2.13
N TRP A 9 -8.40 -4.00 3.36
CA TRP A 9 -8.85 -4.88 4.45
C TRP A 9 -10.18 -5.58 4.15
N GLY A 10 -11.12 -4.88 3.50
CA GLY A 10 -12.42 -5.47 3.12
C GLY A 10 -12.33 -6.52 2.00
N ASN A 11 -11.24 -6.56 1.24
CA ASN A 11 -11.06 -7.50 0.14
C ASN A 11 -10.12 -8.67 0.45
N ILE A 12 -9.33 -8.61 1.53
CA ILE A 12 -8.39 -9.69 1.90
C ILE A 12 -9.09 -11.03 2.09
N GLU A 13 -10.26 -11.06 2.74
CA GLU A 13 -11.02 -12.31 2.96
C GLU A 13 -11.53 -12.94 1.65
N ASN A 14 -11.63 -12.15 0.58
CA ASN A 14 -12.07 -12.58 -0.74
C ASN A 14 -10.89 -12.94 -1.67
N ALA A 15 -9.64 -12.74 -1.24
CA ALA A 15 -8.47 -13.18 -1.99
C ALA A 15 -8.32 -14.70 -1.88
N LEU A 16 -8.93 -15.43 -2.82
CA LEU A 16 -9.02 -16.90 -2.81
C LEU A 16 -7.67 -17.61 -3.06
N ASP A 17 -6.70 -16.89 -3.59
CA ASP A 17 -5.37 -17.41 -3.92
C ASP A 17 -4.29 -16.31 -3.84
N GLN A 18 -3.02 -16.71 -4.02
CA GLN A 18 -1.87 -15.80 -4.01
C GLN A 18 -1.95 -14.70 -5.09
N GLY A 19 -2.57 -14.99 -6.24
CA GLY A 19 -2.73 -14.03 -7.33
C GLY A 19 -3.76 -12.95 -6.99
N GLY A 20 -4.87 -13.34 -6.36
CA GLY A 20 -5.87 -12.42 -5.83
C GLY A 20 -5.29 -11.52 -4.74
N PHE A 21 -4.46 -12.06 -3.86
CA PHE A 21 -3.79 -11.28 -2.83
C PHE A 21 -2.81 -10.26 -3.43
N GLN A 22 -1.99 -10.68 -4.40
CA GLN A 22 -1.07 -9.77 -5.09
C GLN A 22 -1.83 -8.64 -5.79
N TYR A 23 -2.97 -8.94 -6.43
CA TYR A 23 -3.78 -7.93 -7.10
C TYR A 23 -4.32 -6.86 -6.14
N ILE A 24 -4.87 -7.25 -4.99
CA ILE A 24 -5.40 -6.27 -4.02
C ILE A 24 -4.30 -5.42 -3.39
N LEU A 25 -3.09 -5.97 -3.26
CA LEU A 25 -1.92 -5.26 -2.75
C LEU A 25 -1.40 -4.24 -3.75
N GLU A 26 -1.30 -4.61 -5.03
CA GLU A 26 -0.95 -3.68 -6.10
C GLU A 26 -1.99 -2.56 -6.26
N ASP A 27 -3.27 -2.90 -6.19
CA ASP A 27 -4.36 -1.91 -6.23
C ASP A 27 -4.29 -0.91 -5.06
N LEU A 28 -4.02 -1.39 -3.84
CA LEU A 28 -3.79 -0.54 -2.67
C LEU A 28 -2.66 0.47 -2.95
N VAL A 29 -1.49 -0.02 -3.39
CA VAL A 29 -0.31 0.82 -3.63
C VAL A 29 -0.58 1.87 -4.72
N GLN A 30 -1.24 1.47 -5.81
CA GLN A 30 -1.58 2.39 -6.90
C GLN A 30 -2.60 3.44 -6.47
N LYS A 31 -3.60 3.08 -5.66
CA LYS A 31 -4.59 4.03 -5.16
C LYS A 31 -3.99 5.02 -4.16
N VAL A 32 -3.13 4.54 -3.25
CA VAL A 32 -2.41 5.43 -2.32
C VAL A 32 -1.51 6.38 -3.11
N ARG A 33 -0.72 5.89 -4.07
CA ARG A 33 0.14 6.75 -4.90
C ARG A 33 -0.63 7.85 -5.62
N LYS A 34 -1.81 7.55 -6.19
CA LYS A 34 -2.68 8.53 -6.85
C LYS A 34 -3.23 9.60 -5.91
N GLY A 35 -3.30 9.33 -4.61
CA GLY A 35 -3.76 10.26 -3.59
C GLY A 35 -2.64 11.13 -2.99
N LEU A 36 -1.38 10.81 -3.25
CA LEU A 36 -0.22 11.55 -2.72
C LEU A 36 0.26 12.61 -3.70
N ASP A 37 0.72 13.73 -3.14
CA ASP A 37 1.47 14.74 -3.88
C ASP A 37 2.86 14.20 -4.28
N ASP A 38 3.39 14.63 -5.42
CA ASP A 38 4.68 14.16 -5.94
C ASP A 38 5.87 14.52 -5.03
N SER A 39 5.69 15.49 -4.13
CA SER A 39 6.68 15.82 -3.10
C SER A 39 6.71 14.84 -1.92
N SER A 40 5.69 13.98 -1.75
CA SER A 40 5.69 12.93 -0.73
C SER A 40 6.83 11.95 -0.95
N ILE A 41 7.57 11.65 0.12
CA ILE A 41 8.65 10.67 0.08
C ILE A 41 8.10 9.25 -0.15
N THR A 42 6.89 8.96 0.31
CA THR A 42 6.20 7.70 -0.01
C THR A 42 5.82 7.62 -1.47
N ALA A 43 5.31 8.70 -2.08
CA ALA A 43 5.01 8.73 -3.51
C ALA A 43 6.26 8.40 -4.36
N GLN A 44 7.39 9.03 -4.00
CA GLN A 44 8.67 8.80 -4.69
C GLN A 44 9.20 7.37 -4.50
N SER A 45 9.01 6.76 -3.33
CA SER A 45 9.41 5.38 -3.07
C SER A 45 8.57 4.39 -3.89
N ILE A 46 7.26 4.63 -4.00
CA ILE A 46 6.38 3.83 -4.85
C ILE A 46 6.80 3.97 -6.33
N ASP A 47 7.09 5.18 -6.81
CA ASP A 47 7.48 5.42 -8.21
C ASP A 47 8.82 4.77 -8.57
N ARG A 48 9.73 4.64 -7.60
CA ARG A 48 11.00 3.91 -7.76
C ARG A 48 10.83 2.40 -7.72
N GLN A 49 9.62 1.92 -7.43
CA GLN A 49 9.32 0.50 -7.25
C GLN A 49 10.18 -0.14 -6.17
N ASP A 50 10.40 0.59 -5.07
CA ASP A 50 11.07 0.04 -3.89
C ASP A 50 10.29 -1.18 -3.34
N SER A 51 10.94 -1.98 -2.51
CA SER A 51 10.26 -3.12 -1.89
C SER A 51 9.10 -2.65 -0.99
N TYR A 52 8.05 -3.45 -0.86
CA TYR A 52 6.92 -3.10 0.02
C TYR A 52 7.35 -2.89 1.48
N SER A 53 8.41 -3.57 1.93
CA SER A 53 9.00 -3.33 3.26
C SER A 53 9.62 -1.93 3.37
N ASP A 54 10.37 -1.50 2.36
CA ASP A 54 10.97 -0.17 2.31
C ASP A 54 9.89 0.92 2.19
N ILE A 55 8.90 0.71 1.33
CA ILE A 55 7.75 1.60 1.18
C ILE A 55 7.01 1.73 2.52
N ALA A 56 6.80 0.63 3.25
CA ALA A 56 6.16 0.67 4.57
C ALA A 56 6.97 1.46 5.59
N ALA A 57 8.30 1.31 5.59
CA ALA A 57 9.18 2.07 6.48
C ALA A 57 9.17 3.57 6.17
N ILE A 58 9.05 3.95 4.89
CA ILE A 58 8.96 5.34 4.46
C ILE A 58 7.57 5.92 4.75
N ALA A 59 6.50 5.19 4.42
CA ALA A 59 5.12 5.55 4.74
C ALA A 59 4.90 5.82 6.22
N GLN A 60 5.49 5.02 7.12
CA GLN A 60 5.42 5.31 8.55
C GLN A 60 6.08 6.64 8.93
N LYS A 61 7.20 7.01 8.27
CA LYS A 61 7.87 8.30 8.52
C LYS A 61 7.12 9.48 7.91
N ASP A 62 6.36 9.24 6.85
CA ASP A 62 5.55 10.24 6.13
C ASP A 62 4.15 10.44 6.76
N GLY A 63 3.84 9.77 7.89
CA GLY A 63 2.55 9.88 8.58
C GLY A 63 1.41 9.11 7.91
N LEU A 64 1.74 8.03 7.20
CA LEU A 64 0.80 7.13 6.53
C LEU A 64 0.77 5.77 7.25
N GLU A 65 0.47 5.79 8.55
CA GLU A 65 0.62 4.62 9.43
C GLU A 65 -0.24 3.44 9.01
N ASP A 66 -1.49 3.67 8.61
CA ASP A 66 -2.41 2.60 8.21
C ASP A 66 -1.97 1.92 6.90
N PHE A 67 -1.42 2.69 5.97
CA PHE A 67 -0.82 2.14 4.75
C PHE A 67 0.45 1.35 5.05
N ALA A 68 1.31 1.86 5.92
CA ALA A 68 2.51 1.14 6.37
C ALA A 68 2.16 -0.19 7.05
N LEU A 69 1.08 -0.22 7.85
CA LEU A 69 0.61 -1.44 8.49
C LEU A 69 0.11 -2.47 7.46
N ALA A 70 -0.67 -2.05 6.47
CA ALA A 70 -1.16 -2.93 5.40
C ALA A 70 -0.01 -3.55 4.60
N LEU A 71 1.02 -2.77 4.25
CA LEU A 71 2.19 -3.29 3.56
C LEU A 71 3.01 -4.27 4.41
N ARG A 72 3.12 -4.03 5.72
CA ARG A 72 3.83 -4.96 6.62
C ARG A 72 3.11 -6.29 6.72
N PHE A 73 1.79 -6.27 6.90
CA PHE A 73 0.96 -7.47 6.90
C PHE A 73 1.18 -8.32 5.64
N ALA A 74 1.34 -7.68 4.48
CA ALA A 74 1.54 -8.39 3.21
C ALA A 74 2.94 -8.98 3.01
N ASN A 75 3.92 -8.64 3.87
CA ASN A 75 5.29 -9.15 3.79
C ASN A 75 5.64 -10.14 4.92
N GLU A 76 4.71 -10.44 5.83
CA GLU A 76 4.84 -11.49 6.86
C GLU A 76 4.43 -12.87 6.32
#